data_AF-A0A8B7UY08-F1
#
_entry.id   AF-A0A8B7UY08-F1
#
_cell.length_a   1.000
_cell.length_b   1.000
_cell.length_c   1.000
_cell.angle_alpha   90.00
_cell.angle_beta   90.00
_cell.angle_gamma   90.00
#
_symmetry.space_group_name_H-M   'P 1'
#
loop_
_entity.id
_entity.type
_entity.pdbx_description
1 polymer ?
#
loop_
_entity_poly.entity_id
_entity_poly.type
_entity_poly.pdbx_seq_one_letter_code
_entity_poly.pdbx_strand_id
1 'polypeptide(L)'
;MDLLLRLLTCIEPPQPRQDVLNWLNEEKIIQRLVEIVHPSQEEDRHSNASQSLCEIVRLSRDQMLQVQNSTEPDPLLATLEKQEIIEQLLSNIFHKEKNESAIVSAIQILLTLLETRRPTFEGHIEICLQA
;
A
#
# COMPACT_ATOMS: atom_id res chain seq x y z
N MET A 1 5.96 -15.18 -3.48
CA MET A 1 5.91 -13.71 -3.39
C MET A 1 7.34 -13.19 -3.29
N ASP A 2 8.00 -12.95 -4.44
CA ASP A 2 9.41 -12.51 -4.45
C ASP A 2 9.68 -11.66 -5.71
N LEU A 3 9.10 -12.06 -6.85
CA LEU A 3 9.27 -11.35 -8.13
C LEU A 3 8.84 -9.88 -8.09
N LEU A 4 7.66 -9.56 -7.54
CA LEU A 4 7.16 -8.18 -7.50
C LEU A 4 8.07 -7.28 -6.64
N LEU A 5 8.49 -7.77 -5.47
CA LEU A 5 9.39 -7.02 -4.58
C LEU A 5 10.76 -6.83 -5.20
N ARG A 6 11.28 -7.83 -5.92
CA ARG A 6 12.53 -7.70 -6.67
C ARG A 6 12.43 -6.67 -7.79
N LEU A 7 11.31 -6.61 -8.51
CA LEU A 7 11.09 -5.57 -9.52
C LEU A 7 11.09 -4.17 -8.91
N LEU A 8 10.54 -4.02 -7.70
CA LEU A 8 10.47 -2.73 -7.00
C LEU A 8 11.79 -2.31 -6.34
N THR A 9 12.68 -3.26 -6.00
CA THR A 9 13.88 -2.98 -5.18
C THR A 9 15.21 -3.23 -5.88
N CYS A 10 15.29 -4.16 -6.82
CA CYS A 10 16.57 -4.57 -7.44
C CYS A 10 16.90 -3.81 -8.74
N ILE A 11 16.05 -2.89 -9.19
CA ILE A 11 16.33 -2.04 -10.35
C ILE A 11 17.01 -0.77 -9.85
N GLU A 12 18.33 -0.69 -9.98
CA GLU A 12 19.14 0.44 -9.49
C GLU A 12 18.95 1.74 -10.29
N PRO A 13 18.92 1.73 -11.65
CA PRO A 13 18.84 2.97 -12.40
C PRO A 13 17.44 3.61 -12.28
N PRO A 14 17.32 4.93 -11.99
CA PRO A 14 16.03 5.58 -11.72
C PRO A 14 15.01 5.47 -12.85
N GLN A 15 15.45 5.64 -14.11
CA GLN A 15 14.54 5.64 -15.27
C GLN A 15 13.89 4.25 -15.52
N PRO A 16 14.66 3.15 -15.66
CA PRO A 16 14.09 1.80 -15.73
C PRO A 16 13.19 1.44 -14.55
N ARG A 17 13.51 1.93 -13.34
CA ARG A 17 12.64 1.71 -12.17
C ARG A 17 11.29 2.39 -12.38
N GLN A 18 11.28 3.65 -12.81
CA GLN A 18 10.06 4.39 -13.10
C GLN A 18 9.25 3.73 -14.22
N ASP A 19 9.90 3.27 -15.29
CA ASP A 19 9.25 2.58 -16.40
C ASP A 19 8.55 1.29 -15.92
N VAL A 20 9.17 0.54 -15.00
CA VAL A 20 8.56 -0.65 -14.38
C VAL A 20 7.38 -0.29 -13.48
N LEU A 21 7.48 0.77 -12.67
CA LEU A 21 6.37 1.24 -11.84
C LEU A 21 5.16 1.66 -12.68
N ASN A 22 5.41 2.39 -13.77
CA ASN A 22 4.39 2.80 -14.73
C ASN A 22 3.75 1.59 -15.41
N TRP A 23 4.56 0.63 -15.88
CA TRP A 23 4.05 -0.61 -16.49
C TRP A 23 3.20 -1.44 -15.51
N LEU A 24 3.64 -1.59 -14.25
CA LEU A 24 2.86 -2.27 -13.22
C LEU A 24 1.52 -1.59 -12.96
N ASN A 25 1.50 -0.26 -12.98
CA ASN A 25 0.28 0.53 -12.83
C ASN A 25 -0.65 0.38 -14.05
N GLU A 26 -0.12 0.38 -15.27
CA GLU A 26 -0.86 0.09 -16.51
C GLU A 26 -1.48 -1.31 -16.50
N GLU A 27 -0.75 -2.30 -15.99
CA GLU A 27 -1.24 -3.67 -15.77
C GLU A 27 -2.26 -3.80 -14.62
N LYS A 28 -2.59 -2.68 -13.95
CA LYS A 28 -3.54 -2.61 -12.84
C LYS A 28 -3.21 -3.59 -11.72
N ILE A 29 -1.92 -3.72 -11.38
CA ILE A 29 -1.48 -4.71 -10.41
C ILE A 29 -2.14 -4.50 -9.04
N ILE A 30 -2.34 -3.25 -8.63
CA ILE A 30 -2.99 -2.90 -7.37
C ILE A 30 -4.42 -3.41 -7.34
N GLN A 31 -5.20 -3.11 -8.38
CA GLN A 31 -6.58 -3.55 -8.51
C GLN A 31 -6.68 -5.07 -8.49
N ARG A 32 -5.83 -5.76 -9.29
CA ARG A 32 -5.80 -7.24 -9.35
C ARG A 32 -5.45 -7.85 -7.99
N LEU A 33 -4.52 -7.25 -7.24
CA LEU A 33 -4.18 -7.73 -5.89
C LEU A 33 -5.31 -7.47 -4.89
N VAL A 34 -5.99 -6.33 -4.97
CA VAL A 34 -7.15 -6.01 -4.11
C VAL A 34 -8.32 -6.94 -4.39
N GLU A 35 -8.56 -7.29 -5.67
CA GLU A 35 -9.56 -8.29 -6.08
C GLU A 35 -9.27 -9.68 -5.50
N ILE A 36 -8.00 -10.02 -5.27
CA ILE A 36 -7.63 -11.28 -4.61
C ILE A 36 -8.01 -11.27 -3.13
N VAL A 37 -8.12 -10.10 -2.48
CA VAL A 37 -8.58 -9.95 -1.09
C VAL A 37 -10.11 -10.02 -0.99
N HIS A 38 -10.75 -10.82 -1.83
CA HIS A 38 -12.20 -11.00 -1.84
C HIS A 38 -12.60 -12.23 -1.00
N PRO A 39 -13.66 -12.19 -0.17
CA PRO A 39 -14.05 -13.28 0.74
C PRO A 39 -14.23 -14.68 0.12
N SER A 40 -14.39 -14.77 -1.20
CA SER A 40 -14.50 -16.03 -1.94
C SER A 40 -13.16 -16.68 -2.30
N GLN A 41 -12.03 -16.05 -1.99
CA GLN A 41 -10.70 -16.61 -2.24
C GLN A 41 -10.19 -17.39 -1.02
N GLU A 42 -9.11 -18.15 -1.25
CA GLU A 42 -8.43 -18.96 -0.23
C GLU A 42 -7.56 -18.09 0.69
N GLU A 43 -7.37 -18.53 1.94
CA GLU A 43 -6.58 -17.83 2.97
C GLU A 43 -5.16 -17.49 2.50
N ASP A 44 -4.47 -18.44 1.85
CA ASP A 44 -3.12 -18.23 1.31
C ASP A 44 -3.09 -17.09 0.28
N ARG A 45 -4.16 -16.93 -0.49
CA ARG A 45 -4.25 -15.87 -1.51
C ARG A 45 -4.45 -14.51 -0.85
N HIS A 46 -5.29 -14.43 0.19
CA HIS A 46 -5.46 -13.21 0.99
C HIS A 46 -4.15 -12.76 1.62
N SER A 47 -3.43 -13.69 2.26
CA SER A 47 -2.14 -13.44 2.90
C SER A 47 -1.10 -12.98 1.88
N ASN A 48 -1.03 -13.64 0.72
CA ASN A 48 -0.09 -13.26 -0.33
C ASN A 48 -0.37 -11.87 -0.93
N ALA A 49 -1.64 -11.56 -1.16
CA ALA A 49 -2.06 -10.27 -1.72
C ALA A 49 -1.82 -9.13 -0.72
N SER A 50 -2.24 -9.31 0.53
CA SER A 50 -2.07 -8.28 1.58
C SER A 50 -0.60 -8.00 1.85
N GLN A 51 0.24 -9.02 2.02
CA GLN A 51 1.66 -8.80 2.22
C GLN A 51 2.30 -8.08 1.01
N SER A 52 1.93 -8.46 -0.23
CA SER A 52 2.43 -7.76 -1.42
C SER A 52 2.02 -6.28 -1.42
N LEU A 53 0.76 -5.97 -1.10
CA LEU A 53 0.24 -4.61 -1.06
C LEU A 53 0.88 -3.78 0.07
N CYS A 54 1.02 -4.36 1.27
CA CYS A 54 1.69 -3.71 2.39
C CYS A 54 3.15 -3.37 2.08
N GLU A 55 3.87 -4.28 1.42
CA GLU A 55 5.26 -4.03 1.03
C GLU A 55 5.37 -2.98 -0.08
N ILE A 56 4.44 -2.93 -1.05
CA ILE A 56 4.39 -1.82 -2.01
C ILE A 56 4.26 -0.49 -1.28
N VAL A 57 3.29 -0.36 -0.34
CA VAL A 57 3.09 0.87 0.43
C VAL A 57 4.37 1.29 1.16
N ARG A 58 5.03 0.35 1.85
CA ARG A 58 6.25 0.61 2.61
C ARG A 58 7.39 1.05 1.70
N LEU A 59 7.64 0.31 0.61
CA LEU A 59 8.71 0.60 -0.33
C LEU A 59 8.50 1.94 -1.05
N SER A 60 7.29 2.23 -1.52
CA SER A 60 6.98 3.50 -2.19
C SER A 60 7.19 4.69 -1.24
N ARG A 61 6.77 4.57 0.02
CA ARG A 61 7.00 5.63 1.03
C ARG A 61 8.47 5.80 1.39
N ASP A 62 9.20 4.70 1.55
CA ASP A 62 10.64 4.76 1.83
C ASP A 62 11.42 5.39 0.67
N GLN A 63 11.03 5.13 -0.58
CA GLN A 63 11.61 5.78 -1.76
C GLN A 63 11.34 7.29 -1.77
N MET A 64 10.10 7.73 -1.48
CA MET A 64 9.77 9.16 -1.39
C MET A 64 10.59 9.89 -0.32
N LEU A 65 10.92 9.24 0.79
CA LEU A 65 11.76 9.84 1.84
C LEU A 65 13.23 9.99 1.43
N GLN A 66 13.77 9.06 0.65
CA GLN A 66 15.15 9.14 0.18
C GLN A 66 15.33 10.11 -1.00
N VAL A 67 14.31 10.26 -1.84
CA VAL A 67 14.36 11.08 -3.04
C VAL A 67 13.69 12.43 -2.75
N GLN A 68 14.40 13.34 -2.06
CA GLN A 68 13.92 14.73 -1.82
C GLN A 68 13.68 15.55 -3.11
N ASN A 69 14.02 15.01 -4.28
CA ASN A 69 13.99 15.72 -5.58
C ASN A 69 13.02 15.13 -6.61
N SER A 70 12.26 14.08 -6.32
CA SER A 70 11.26 13.56 -7.27
C SER A 70 9.95 14.30 -7.09
N THR A 71 9.55 15.04 -8.11
CA THR A 71 8.30 15.83 -8.09
C THR A 71 7.06 14.97 -8.34
N GLU A 72 7.25 13.74 -8.84
CA GLU A 72 6.15 12.85 -9.20
C GLU A 72 5.89 11.81 -8.10
N PRO A 73 4.63 11.62 -7.68
CA PRO A 73 4.27 10.59 -6.72
C PRO A 73 4.44 9.19 -7.33
N ASP A 74 4.80 8.21 -6.51
CA ASP A 74 4.83 6.80 -6.94
C ASP A 74 3.44 6.40 -7.49
N PRO A 75 3.34 5.91 -8.74
CA PRO A 75 2.06 5.66 -9.39
C PRO A 75 1.27 4.52 -8.74
N LEU A 76 1.95 3.55 -8.11
CA LEU A 76 1.31 2.44 -7.41
C LEU A 76 0.75 2.91 -6.08
N LEU A 77 1.52 3.72 -5.33
CA LEU A 77 1.04 4.34 -4.10
C LEU A 77 -0.14 5.29 -4.38
N ALA A 78 -0.03 6.12 -5.42
CA ALA A 78 -1.11 7.02 -5.83
C ALA A 78 -2.38 6.25 -6.20
N THR A 79 -2.27 5.08 -6.82
CA THR A 79 -3.43 4.21 -7.10
C THR A 79 -3.98 3.57 -5.82
N LEU A 80 -3.13 3.07 -4.93
CA LEU A 80 -3.52 2.48 -3.64
C LEU A 80 -4.30 3.45 -2.74
N GLU A 81 -3.97 4.73 -2.80
CA GLU A 81 -4.60 5.78 -1.99
C GLU A 81 -5.91 6.33 -2.62
N LYS A 82 -6.32 5.85 -3.80
CA LYS A 82 -7.59 6.26 -4.40
C LYS A 82 -8.77 5.75 -3.59
N GLN A 83 -9.80 6.59 -3.50
CA GLN A 83 -11.06 6.26 -2.84
C GLN A 83 -11.65 4.92 -3.33
N GLU A 84 -11.62 4.64 -4.63
CA GLU A 84 -12.14 3.39 -5.20
C GLU A 84 -11.49 2.13 -4.60
N ILE A 85 -10.18 2.17 -4.33
CA ILE A 85 -9.45 1.05 -3.72
C ILE A 85 -9.83 0.90 -2.26
N ILE A 86 -9.93 2.01 -1.53
CA ILE A 86 -10.34 2.02 -0.12
C ILE A 86 -11.76 1.49 0.04
N GLU A 87 -12.69 1.93 -0.81
CA GLU A 87 -14.07 1.46 -0.84
C GLU A 87 -14.14 -0.05 -1.13
N GLN A 88 -13.34 -0.55 -2.07
CA GLN A 88 -13.28 -1.98 -2.37
C GLN A 88 -12.78 -2.80 -1.16
N LEU A 89 -11.70 -2.37 -0.50
CA LEU A 89 -11.17 -3.02 0.71
C LEU A 89 -12.20 -3.04 1.85
N LEU A 90 -12.89 -1.91 2.08
CA LEU A 90 -13.97 -1.82 3.06
C LEU A 90 -15.16 -2.73 2.68
N SER A 91 -15.49 -2.80 1.38
CA SER A 91 -16.56 -3.68 0.90
C SER A 91 -16.26 -5.15 1.20
N ASN A 92 -14.98 -5.57 1.13
CA ASN A 92 -14.55 -6.93 1.46
C ASN A 92 -14.72 -7.23 2.96
N ILE A 93 -14.48 -6.25 3.84
CA ILE A 93 -14.69 -6.38 5.29
C ILE A 93 -16.19 -6.49 5.62
N PHE A 94 -17.00 -5.63 4.99
CA PHE A 94 -18.43 -5.55 5.24
C PHE A 94 -19.28 -6.47 4.35
N HIS A 95 -18.63 -7.33 3.56
CA HIS A 95 -19.30 -8.25 2.66
C HIS A 95 -20.30 -9.15 3.42
N LYS A 96 -21.37 -9.56 2.72
CA LYS A 96 -22.46 -10.38 3.28
C LYS A 96 -21.94 -11.74 3.76
N GLU A 97 -21.11 -12.37 2.93
CA GLU A 97 -20.39 -13.59 3.29
C GLU A 97 -19.12 -13.20 4.03
N LYS A 98 -18.94 -13.78 5.23
CA LYS A 98 -17.78 -13.49 6.08
C LYS A 98 -16.68 -14.51 5.85
N ASN A 99 -15.47 -14.00 5.65
CA ASN A 99 -14.24 -14.78 5.62
C ASN A 99 -13.20 -14.06 6.48
N GLU A 100 -12.77 -14.71 7.55
CA GLU A 100 -11.89 -14.10 8.56
C GLU A 100 -10.55 -13.67 7.95
N SER A 101 -9.95 -14.52 7.11
CA SER A 101 -8.66 -14.22 6.48
C SER A 101 -8.72 -13.04 5.50
N ALA A 102 -9.84 -12.87 4.77
CA ALA A 102 -10.06 -11.71 3.91
C ALA A 102 -10.21 -10.42 4.74
N ILE A 103 -10.95 -10.48 5.85
CA ILE A 103 -11.16 -9.34 6.77
C ILE A 103 -9.82 -8.91 7.37
N VAL A 104 -9.06 -9.85 7.93
CA VAL A 104 -7.73 -9.58 8.51
C VAL A 104 -6.80 -8.97 7.47
N SER A 105 -6.76 -9.54 6.26
CA SER A 105 -5.93 -9.06 5.16
C SER A 105 -6.30 -7.64 4.70
N ALA A 106 -7.60 -7.35 4.55
CA ALA A 106 -8.08 -6.03 4.17
C ALA A 106 -7.77 -4.98 5.25
N ILE A 107 -7.98 -5.32 6.53
CA ILE A 107 -7.63 -4.44 7.66
C ILE A 107 -6.13 -4.18 7.68
N GLN A 108 -5.29 -5.20 7.48
CA GLN A 108 -3.83 -5.03 7.46
C GLN A 108 -3.37 -4.04 6.39
N ILE A 109 -3.96 -4.11 5.19
CA ILE A 109 -3.66 -3.17 4.09
C ILE A 109 -4.07 -1.75 4.50
N LEU A 110 -5.31 -1.58 5.00
CA LEU A 110 -5.81 -0.28 5.44
C LEU A 110 -4.99 0.31 6.58
N LEU A 111 -4.59 -0.49 7.56
CA LEU A 111 -3.70 -0.06 8.65
C LEU A 111 -2.35 0.39 8.09
N THR A 112 -1.77 -0.35 7.15
CA THR A 112 -0.50 0.03 6.51
C THR A 112 -0.63 1.34 5.73
N LEU A 113 -1.76 1.59 5.06
CA LEU A 113 -2.04 2.88 4.43
C LEU A 113 -2.18 4.01 5.46
N LEU A 114 -2.79 3.75 6.62
CA LEU A 114 -2.93 4.72 7.71
C LEU A 114 -1.64 4.97 8.50
N GLU A 115 -0.69 4.04 8.48
CA GLU A 115 0.66 4.14 9.04
C GLU A 115 1.55 5.18 8.34
N THR A 116 0.96 6.26 7.78
CA THR A 116 1.71 7.48 7.47
C THR A 116 2.63 7.77 8.64
N ARG A 117 3.96 7.75 8.39
CA ARG A 117 4.93 8.10 9.43
C ARG A 117 4.46 9.47 9.91
N ARG A 118 3.87 9.54 11.12
CA ARG A 118 3.82 10.80 11.84
C ARG A 118 5.26 11.29 11.73
N PRO A 119 5.53 12.50 11.19
CA PRO A 119 6.83 13.08 11.40
C PRO A 119 7.02 12.93 12.91
N THR A 120 8.06 12.21 13.31
CA THR A 120 8.42 12.09 14.71
C THR A 120 8.32 13.49 15.25
N PHE A 121 7.37 13.70 16.17
CA PHE A 121 7.11 15.01 16.75
C PHE A 121 8.28 15.26 17.71
N GLU A 122 9.46 15.44 17.14
CA GLU A 122 10.65 15.95 17.79
C GLU A 122 10.45 17.45 17.87
N GLY A 123 9.80 17.89 18.95
CA GLY A 123 9.78 19.29 19.34
C GLY A 123 8.38 19.86 19.56
N HIS A 124 8.17 20.33 20.79
CA HIS A 124 7.10 21.21 21.27
C HIS A 124 5.78 20.55 21.72
N ILE A 125 5.88 19.76 22.78
CA ILE A 125 4.87 19.87 23.86
C ILE A 125 5.03 21.28 24.45
N GLU A 126 4.43 22.28 23.80
CA GLU A 126 4.09 23.50 24.52
C GLU A 126 2.80 23.22 25.29
N ILE A 127 3.01 23.08 26.58
CA ILE A 127 2.00 23.11 27.62
C ILE A 127 1.20 24.41 27.42
N CYS A 128 -0.01 24.31 26.88
CA CYS A 128 -1.05 25.31 27.14
C CYS A 128 -1.93 24.81 28.29
N LEU A 129 -1.31 24.64 29.45
CA LEU A 129 -1.95 24.87 30.74
C LEU A 129 -1.45 26.24 31.21
N GLN A 130 -2.35 27.23 31.18
CA GLN A 130 -2.34 28.58 31.77
C GLN A 130 -3.02 29.52 30.76
N ALA A 131 -4.13 30.19 31.03
CA ALA A 131 -4.89 30.45 32.24
C ALA A 131 -6.38 30.63 31.91
#